data_AF-A0A2V6XA01-F1
#
_entry.id   AF-A0A2V6XA01-F1
#
_cell.length_a   1.000
_cell.length_b   1.000
_cell.length_c   1.000
_cell.angle_alpha   90.00
_cell.angle_beta   90.00
_cell.angle_gamma   90.00
#
_symmetry.space_group_name_H-M   'P 1'
#
loop_
_entity.id
_entity.type
_entity.pdbx_description
1 polymer ?
#
loop_
_entity_poly.entity_id
_entity_poly.type
_entity_poly.pdbx_seq_one_letter_code
_entity_poly.pdbx_strand_id
1 'polypeptide(L)'
;MWSRPISACPTRSPNGPAGCSGPGRSSPSSRFTPTSGRRRVGLHASRTARRSPRGRARRQGVLLGRGGAGRGGRAPGEVEGGRPLVSLRQVPRGRRADAHAGPSRREGPQSVTLVGLTLAEAVKARALELGFDRVAIGPAEPPEHGAELEKWLDAGYAGTMGYLDRGRGDRLDPARLLPGCRAVVAVALSYNVEKEAPAKEEGSDWQPVSRYARGRDYHDIMRPRLVELGEFIRAAAGAGVTSRAAVDSSAVLERDLAARAGLGWIGKNTNLLTPSLGSYFFIGVVLTTAALAFDHRQPDRCGTCTACLDACPTRAFVGPYVLDARRCISYLTIEHRGDIPGELCDGLGEWLFGCDVCQDVCPWNRKAEPAREPALRPAGSFGPLESLFELDRDAFRARFRGTALSRTKRAGLLRNAAIVLANRGEQRAVGALSRALGDEDAGVRHAAAWALAKLGAGDATAC
;
A
#
# COMPACT_ATOMS: atom_id res chain seq x y z
N MET A 1 26.22 -29.33 -10.72
CA MET A 1 26.33 -30.63 -11.40
C MET A 1 24.91 -31.04 -11.78
N TRP A 2 24.69 -31.49 -13.02
CA TRP A 2 23.40 -31.82 -13.68
C TRP A 2 22.62 -30.59 -14.20
N SER A 3 22.88 -30.07 -15.41
CA SER A 3 22.76 -30.60 -16.80
C SER A 3 21.40 -30.27 -17.43
N ARG A 4 21.45 -29.34 -18.39
CA ARG A 4 20.44 -29.12 -19.46
C ARG A 4 20.46 -30.29 -20.46
N PRO A 5 19.48 -30.32 -21.38
CA PRO A 5 19.88 -30.17 -22.79
C PRO A 5 19.04 -29.16 -23.59
N ILE A 6 19.62 -28.73 -24.72
CA ILE A 6 19.16 -27.76 -25.71
C ILE A 6 18.96 -28.48 -27.06
N SER A 7 17.92 -28.05 -27.81
CA SER A 7 17.65 -28.04 -29.27
C SER A 7 17.95 -29.22 -30.20
N ALA A 8 17.01 -29.45 -31.13
CA ALA A 8 17.27 -29.42 -32.57
C ALA A 8 16.01 -29.00 -33.39
N CYS A 9 16.28 -28.42 -34.56
CA CYS A 9 15.44 -27.54 -35.40
C CYS A 9 14.75 -28.28 -36.60
N PRO A 10 14.04 -27.59 -37.52
CA PRO A 10 12.91 -28.09 -38.33
C PRO A 10 13.28 -28.59 -39.73
N THR A 11 12.31 -29.18 -40.46
CA THR A 11 12.37 -29.32 -41.92
C THR A 11 11.00 -29.18 -42.63
N ARG A 12 11.06 -28.44 -43.77
CA ARG A 12 10.29 -28.53 -45.03
C ARG A 12 8.92 -27.83 -45.22
N SER A 13 8.96 -26.78 -46.06
CA SER A 13 7.99 -26.39 -47.12
C SER A 13 8.19 -27.29 -48.37
N PRO A 14 7.46 -27.22 -49.53
CA PRO A 14 6.53 -26.19 -50.05
C PRO A 14 5.24 -26.70 -50.77
N ASN A 15 4.29 -25.81 -51.12
CA ASN A 15 3.51 -25.76 -52.39
C ASN A 15 2.37 -24.71 -52.31
N GLY A 16 2.34 -23.75 -53.25
CA GLY A 16 1.25 -22.75 -53.45
C GLY A 16 0.20 -23.20 -54.47
N PRO A 17 -0.37 -22.33 -55.32
CA PRO A 17 -1.15 -21.10 -55.06
C PRO A 17 -2.50 -21.05 -55.84
N ALA A 18 -3.42 -20.15 -55.48
CA ALA A 18 -4.47 -19.55 -56.33
C ALA A 18 -5.29 -18.58 -55.45
N GLY A 19 -5.78 -17.40 -55.84
CA GLY A 19 -5.94 -16.77 -57.13
C GLY A 19 -7.15 -15.82 -57.04
N CYS A 20 -6.91 -14.52 -57.25
CA CYS A 20 -7.79 -13.47 -57.77
C CYS A 20 -9.31 -13.48 -57.46
N SER A 21 -9.84 -12.35 -56.94
CA SER A 21 -10.60 -11.36 -57.74
C SER A 21 -11.37 -10.36 -56.85
N GLY A 22 -11.14 -9.06 -57.05
CA GLY A 22 -12.14 -8.00 -56.79
C GLY A 22 -13.17 -7.95 -57.93
N PRO A 23 -13.97 -6.87 -58.16
CA PRO A 23 -13.83 -5.51 -57.62
C PRO A 23 -15.19 -4.83 -57.24
N GLY A 24 -15.14 -3.56 -56.80
CA GLY A 24 -16.12 -2.56 -57.26
C GLY A 24 -16.77 -1.62 -56.24
N ARG A 25 -16.35 -0.34 -56.29
CA ARG A 25 -17.15 0.92 -56.33
C ARG A 25 -18.20 1.13 -55.22
N SER A 26 -18.29 2.25 -54.49
CA SER A 26 -18.36 3.64 -54.97
C SER A 26 -18.59 4.58 -53.76
N SER A 27 -17.97 5.76 -53.77
CA SER A 27 -18.38 6.95 -52.99
C SER A 27 -19.59 7.62 -53.67
N PRO A 28 -20.36 8.52 -53.01
CA PRO A 28 -19.90 9.90 -52.88
C PRO A 28 -20.32 10.68 -51.60
N SER A 29 -19.60 11.80 -51.46
CA SER A 29 -19.75 12.99 -50.62
C SER A 29 -21.13 13.38 -50.09
N SER A 30 -21.15 14.01 -48.91
CA SER A 30 -21.84 15.30 -48.76
C SER A 30 -21.09 16.23 -47.79
N ARG A 31 -20.95 17.48 -48.24
CA ARG A 31 -20.44 18.65 -47.52
C ARG A 31 -21.58 19.23 -46.68
N PHE A 32 -21.29 19.69 -45.47
CA PHE A 32 -22.05 20.76 -44.83
C PHE A 32 -21.11 21.70 -44.09
N THR A 33 -20.96 22.91 -44.64
CA THR A 33 -20.62 24.13 -43.91
C THR A 33 -21.89 24.67 -43.22
N PRO A 34 -21.74 25.46 -42.15
CA PRO A 34 -22.00 26.87 -42.34
C PRO A 34 -20.98 27.79 -41.67
N THR A 35 -20.79 28.92 -42.34
CA THR A 35 -20.03 30.10 -41.94
C THR A 35 -20.81 31.03 -41.00
N SER A 36 -20.02 31.78 -40.24
CA SER A 36 -20.20 33.19 -39.84
C SER A 36 -20.67 33.49 -38.42
N GLY A 37 -19.99 34.46 -37.79
CA GLY A 37 -20.48 35.16 -36.61
C GLY A 37 -19.41 35.59 -35.60
N ARG A 38 -18.54 36.54 -35.96
CA ARG A 38 -17.66 37.26 -35.03
C ARG A 38 -18.44 37.86 -33.86
N ARG A 39 -17.88 37.79 -32.64
CA ARG A 39 -17.82 38.94 -31.71
C ARG A 39 -16.64 38.79 -30.76
N ARG A 40 -15.71 39.75 -30.88
CA ARG A 40 -14.65 40.04 -29.91
C ARG A 40 -15.30 40.63 -28.65
N VAL A 41 -14.89 40.16 -27.47
CA VAL A 41 -14.82 40.99 -26.26
C VAL A 41 -13.51 40.63 -25.58
N GLY A 42 -12.57 41.58 -25.60
CA GLY A 42 -11.37 41.51 -24.80
C GLY A 42 -11.65 42.01 -23.40
N LEU A 43 -11.06 41.36 -22.40
CA LEU A 43 -10.83 41.96 -21.09
C LEU A 43 -9.39 41.66 -20.69
N HIS A 44 -8.56 42.70 -20.84
CA HIS A 44 -7.30 42.85 -20.13
C HIS A 44 -7.61 42.96 -18.63
N ALA A 45 -6.92 42.16 -17.82
CA ALA A 45 -6.69 42.49 -16.42
C ALA A 45 -5.30 42.00 -16.00
N SER A 46 -4.31 42.82 -16.34
CA SER A 46 -3.03 42.88 -15.64
C SER A 46 -3.26 43.20 -14.16
N ARG A 47 -2.83 42.32 -13.25
CA ARG A 47 -2.62 42.72 -11.85
C ARG A 47 -1.23 42.31 -11.38
N THR A 48 -0.49 43.37 -11.13
CA THR A 48 0.87 43.47 -10.64
C THR A 48 1.02 42.91 -9.23
N ALA A 49 2.23 42.41 -9.00
CA ALA A 49 2.76 41.99 -7.72
C ALA A 49 2.62 43.09 -6.64
N ARG A 50 2.25 42.69 -5.42
CA ARG A 50 2.65 43.38 -4.19
C ARG A 50 3.06 42.36 -3.13
N ARG A 51 4.37 42.31 -2.89
CA ARG A 51 4.97 41.83 -1.64
C ARG A 51 4.62 42.80 -0.52
N SER A 52 4.33 42.30 0.67
CA SER A 52 4.47 43.05 1.92
C SER A 52 5.05 42.18 3.02
N PRO A 53 5.72 42.78 4.02
CA PRO A 53 6.95 42.22 4.57
C PRO A 53 6.79 41.56 5.95
N ARG A 54 7.84 40.82 6.29
CA ARG A 54 8.13 40.17 7.58
C ARG A 54 7.99 41.14 8.76
N GLY A 55 7.21 40.76 9.77
CA GLY A 55 7.23 41.35 11.11
C GLY A 55 7.75 40.34 12.14
N ARG A 56 8.95 40.57 12.67
CA ARG A 56 9.50 39.92 13.86
C ARG A 56 8.83 40.54 15.10
N ALA A 57 8.34 39.73 16.03
CA ALA A 57 8.07 40.17 17.40
C ALA A 57 8.75 39.23 18.40
N ARG A 58 9.40 39.86 19.38
CA ARG A 58 10.39 39.33 20.31
C ARG A 58 9.79 38.43 21.40
N ARG A 59 10.65 37.55 21.88
CA ARG A 59 10.57 36.82 23.16
C ARG A 59 10.44 37.79 24.34
N GLN A 60 9.60 37.45 25.31
CA GLN A 60 9.87 37.67 26.73
C GLN A 60 9.38 36.43 27.49
N GLY A 61 10.30 35.79 28.21
CA GLY A 61 9.99 34.75 29.17
C GLY A 61 9.73 35.36 30.54
N VAL A 62 8.97 34.65 31.37
CA VAL A 62 8.98 34.84 32.83
C VAL A 62 9.00 33.46 33.48
N LEU A 63 9.88 33.36 34.48
CA LEU A 63 10.23 32.19 35.27
C LEU A 63 9.14 31.76 36.27
N LEU A 64 9.32 30.51 36.68
CA LEU A 64 8.67 29.73 37.74
C LEU A 64 8.60 30.41 39.11
N GLY A 65 7.52 30.10 39.85
CA GLY A 65 7.44 30.21 41.31
C GLY A 65 6.71 28.99 41.89
N ARG A 66 7.41 28.21 42.72
CA ARG A 66 6.88 27.12 43.57
C ARG A 66 6.32 27.70 44.87
N GLY A 67 5.28 27.08 45.44
CA GLY A 67 5.06 27.12 46.89
C GLY A 67 3.63 26.86 47.39
N GLY A 68 3.47 25.78 48.16
CA GLY A 68 2.82 25.82 49.48
C GLY A 68 1.31 25.59 49.57
N ALA A 69 0.93 24.52 50.28
CA ALA A 69 -0.43 24.15 50.65
C ALA A 69 -0.96 24.91 51.88
N GLY A 70 -2.29 25.07 52.00
CA GLY A 70 -2.99 25.51 53.21
C GLY A 70 -4.51 25.41 53.08
N ARG A 71 -5.16 24.69 54.02
CA ARG A 71 -6.60 24.40 54.11
C ARG A 71 -7.38 25.54 54.80
N GLY A 72 -8.67 25.73 54.47
CA GLY A 72 -9.68 26.22 55.42
C GLY A 72 -10.85 27.07 54.88
N GLY A 73 -12.07 26.48 54.81
CA GLY A 73 -13.35 27.03 55.31
C GLY A 73 -14.12 28.16 54.58
N ARG A 74 -15.29 27.80 53.99
CA ARG A 74 -16.67 28.43 53.96
C ARG A 74 -16.80 29.99 53.95
N ALA A 75 -17.72 30.67 53.25
CA ALA A 75 -19.01 30.39 52.58
C ALA A 75 -19.35 31.54 51.57
N PRO A 76 -20.54 31.61 50.91
CA PRO A 76 -20.66 32.00 49.50
C PRO A 76 -21.00 33.48 49.24
N GLY A 77 -20.52 34.00 48.11
CA GLY A 77 -20.92 35.28 47.52
C GLY A 77 -21.20 35.10 46.03
N GLU A 78 -22.29 35.71 45.58
CA GLU A 78 -22.90 35.61 44.26
C GLU A 78 -21.98 36.04 43.10
N VAL A 79 -22.08 35.33 41.96
CA VAL A 79 -21.63 35.85 40.66
C VAL A 79 -22.68 35.50 39.62
N GLU A 80 -23.40 36.52 39.15
CA GLU A 80 -24.20 36.51 37.93
C GLU A 80 -23.30 36.39 36.70
N GLY A 81 -23.73 35.62 35.68
CA GLY A 81 -23.12 35.68 34.34
C GLY A 81 -23.08 34.34 33.61
N GLY A 82 -24.23 33.89 33.10
CA GLY A 82 -24.42 32.57 32.50
C GLY A 82 -23.75 32.32 31.15
N ARG A 83 -23.47 31.03 30.92
CA ARG A 83 -23.58 30.37 29.61
C ARG A 83 -24.47 29.14 29.80
N PRO A 84 -25.51 28.92 28.98
CA PRO A 84 -26.41 27.80 29.20
C PRO A 84 -25.68 26.48 28.93
N LEU A 85 -25.74 25.59 29.93
CA LEU A 85 -25.48 24.17 29.73
C LEU A 85 -26.48 23.66 28.69
N VAL A 86 -25.97 23.20 27.55
CA VAL A 86 -26.79 22.53 26.54
C VAL A 86 -27.40 21.30 27.19
N SER A 87 -28.73 21.28 27.26
CA SER A 87 -29.51 20.10 27.63
C SER A 87 -29.03 18.91 26.79
N LEU A 88 -28.53 17.87 27.46
CA LEU A 88 -28.38 16.55 26.85
C LEU A 88 -29.75 16.12 26.32
N ARG A 89 -29.99 16.31 25.02
CA ARG A 89 -31.14 15.70 24.36
C ARG A 89 -31.01 14.20 24.58
N GLN A 90 -32.00 13.63 25.26
CA GLN A 90 -32.22 12.20 25.29
C GLN A 90 -32.28 11.71 23.85
N VAL A 91 -31.26 10.95 23.46
CA VAL A 91 -31.25 10.25 22.17
C VAL A 91 -32.36 9.20 22.25
N PRO A 92 -33.34 9.19 21.34
CA PRO A 92 -34.36 8.16 21.31
C PRO A 92 -33.67 6.80 21.15
N ARG A 93 -34.05 5.83 21.99
CA ARG A 93 -33.68 4.41 21.82
C ARG A 93 -34.38 3.86 20.57
N GLY A 94 -33.87 4.22 19.40
CA GLY A 94 -34.23 3.65 18.11
C GLY A 94 -33.21 2.59 17.74
N ARG A 95 -33.60 1.31 17.86
CA ARG A 95 -32.86 0.21 17.25
C ARG A 95 -32.79 0.44 15.73
N ARG A 96 -31.61 0.77 15.22
CA ARG A 96 -31.19 0.34 13.88
C ARG A 96 -29.92 -0.48 14.08
N ALA A 97 -30.07 -1.78 13.95
CA ALA A 97 -28.94 -2.69 13.86
C ALA A 97 -28.25 -2.46 12.52
N ASP A 98 -26.94 -2.24 12.53
CA ASP A 98 -26.12 -2.34 11.33
C ASP A 98 -26.20 -3.78 10.83
N ALA A 99 -26.78 -3.97 9.64
CA ALA A 99 -27.11 -5.27 9.05
C ALA A 99 -25.90 -6.08 8.52
N HIS A 100 -24.69 -5.78 9.00
CA HIS A 100 -23.46 -6.50 8.62
C HIS A 100 -22.74 -7.18 9.78
N ALA A 101 -23.27 -7.14 10.99
CA ALA A 101 -22.82 -8.01 12.08
C ALA A 101 -23.66 -9.31 12.05
N GLY A 102 -23.22 -10.29 11.25
CA GLY A 102 -23.74 -11.65 11.36
C GLY A 102 -23.55 -12.17 12.79
N PRO A 103 -24.45 -13.03 13.31
CA PRO A 103 -24.29 -13.59 14.64
C PRO A 103 -22.97 -14.36 14.69
N SER A 104 -22.11 -13.99 15.65
CA SER A 104 -20.97 -14.80 16.05
C SER A 104 -21.50 -16.22 16.25
N ARG A 105 -21.05 -17.16 15.42
CA ARG A 105 -21.19 -18.58 15.74
C ARG A 105 -20.53 -18.73 17.10
N ARG A 106 -21.32 -19.08 18.11
CA ARG A 106 -20.78 -19.47 19.41
C ARG A 106 -19.86 -20.66 19.14
N GLU A 107 -18.56 -20.41 19.20
CA GLU A 107 -17.56 -21.46 19.22
C GLU A 107 -17.94 -22.38 20.39
N GLY A 108 -18.25 -23.65 20.09
CA GLY A 108 -18.36 -24.65 21.13
C GLY A 108 -17.06 -24.68 21.93
N PRO A 109 -17.08 -25.04 23.23
CA PRO A 109 -15.88 -25.05 24.05
C PRO A 109 -14.86 -26.00 23.43
N GLN A 110 -13.87 -25.45 22.71
CA GLN A 110 -12.67 -26.20 22.39
C GLN A 110 -12.05 -26.54 23.74
N SER A 111 -11.89 -27.82 24.04
CA SER A 111 -11.22 -28.27 25.25
C SER A 111 -9.74 -27.85 25.14
N VAL A 112 -9.43 -26.63 25.58
CA VAL A 112 -8.07 -26.11 25.61
C VAL A 112 -7.30 -26.93 26.63
N THR A 113 -6.32 -27.70 26.17
CA THR A 113 -5.46 -28.47 27.07
C THR A 113 -4.43 -27.53 27.70
N LEU A 114 -3.97 -27.84 28.92
CA LEU A 114 -2.88 -27.11 29.57
C LEU A 114 -1.62 -27.08 28.68
N VAL A 115 -1.37 -28.18 27.96
CA VAL A 115 -0.27 -28.31 26.98
C VAL A 115 -0.43 -27.34 25.80
N GLY A 116 -1.65 -27.14 25.30
CA GLY A 116 -1.92 -26.21 24.20
C GLY A 116 -1.73 -24.74 24.60
N LEU A 117 -2.02 -24.40 25.86
CA LEU A 117 -1.76 -23.07 26.42
C LEU A 117 -0.26 -22.79 26.55
N THR A 118 0.48 -23.70 27.18
CA THR A 118 1.92 -23.53 27.38
C THR A 118 2.68 -23.50 26.05
N LEU A 119 2.28 -24.31 25.08
CA LEU A 119 2.86 -24.28 23.74
C LEU A 119 2.57 -22.95 23.03
N ALA A 120 1.33 -22.44 23.11
CA ALA A 120 0.97 -21.15 22.51
C ALA A 120 1.81 -19.99 23.09
N GLU A 121 2.02 -19.97 24.41
CA GLU A 121 2.87 -18.98 25.06
C GLU A 121 4.34 -19.09 24.62
N ALA A 122 4.88 -20.31 24.55
CA ALA A 122 6.24 -20.55 24.08
C ALA A 122 6.44 -20.11 22.62
N VAL A 123 5.46 -20.36 21.74
CA VAL A 123 5.48 -19.92 20.35
C VAL A 123 5.46 -18.40 20.24
N LYS A 124 4.65 -17.72 21.06
CA LYS A 124 4.61 -16.25 21.09
C LYS A 124 5.94 -15.68 21.59
N ALA A 125 6.50 -16.22 22.67
CA ALA A 125 7.81 -15.83 23.17
C ALA A 125 8.89 -15.99 22.08
N ARG A 126 8.91 -17.15 21.39
CA ARG A 126 9.86 -17.39 20.31
C ARG A 126 9.70 -16.40 19.16
N ALA A 127 8.48 -16.07 18.75
CA ALA A 127 8.25 -15.09 17.70
C ALA A 127 8.84 -13.71 18.07
N LEU A 128 8.70 -13.28 19.33
CA LEU A 128 9.28 -12.03 19.81
C LEU A 128 10.81 -12.08 19.87
N GLU A 129 11.40 -13.20 20.30
CA GLU A 129 12.86 -13.43 20.28
C GLU A 129 13.45 -13.37 18.87
N LEU A 130 12.71 -13.86 17.87
CA LEU A 130 13.08 -13.78 16.45
C LEU A 130 13.00 -12.34 15.90
N GLY A 131 12.56 -11.38 16.71
CA GLY A 131 12.53 -9.96 16.38
C GLY A 131 11.23 -9.49 15.73
N PHE A 132 10.14 -10.27 15.79
CA PHE A 132 8.82 -9.74 15.46
C PHE A 132 8.32 -8.80 16.56
N ASP A 133 7.59 -7.75 16.19
CA ASP A 133 7.08 -6.75 17.14
C ASP A 133 5.74 -7.16 17.75
N ARG A 134 5.01 -8.04 17.08
CA ARG A 134 3.73 -8.56 17.55
C ARG A 134 3.51 -9.97 17.02
N VAL A 135 2.77 -10.76 17.77
CA VAL A 135 2.34 -12.11 17.40
C VAL A 135 0.95 -12.35 17.93
N ALA A 136 0.13 -13.06 17.16
CA ALA A 136 -1.18 -13.51 17.57
C ALA A 136 -1.50 -14.88 16.95
N ILE A 137 -2.27 -15.70 17.63
CA ILE A 137 -2.60 -17.06 17.20
C ILE A 137 -4.10 -17.17 16.99
N GLY A 138 -4.51 -17.67 15.82
CA GLY A 138 -5.91 -17.83 15.47
C GLY A 138 -6.23 -19.16 14.80
N PRO A 139 -7.52 -19.43 14.55
CA PRO A 139 -7.95 -20.60 13.79
C PRO A 139 -7.52 -20.51 12.32
N ALA A 140 -7.15 -21.65 11.75
CA ALA A 140 -6.84 -21.80 10.31
C ALA A 140 -8.05 -22.28 9.48
N GLU A 141 -9.22 -21.73 9.78
CA GLU A 141 -10.45 -21.97 9.02
C GLU A 141 -10.48 -21.08 7.76
N PRO A 142 -11.38 -21.37 6.79
CA PRO A 142 -11.61 -20.49 5.64
C PRO A 142 -11.74 -19.02 6.05
N PRO A 143 -11.10 -18.08 5.31
CA PRO A 143 -11.13 -16.66 5.64
C PRO A 143 -12.54 -16.10 5.71
N GLU A 144 -12.76 -15.17 6.64
CA GLU A 144 -14.08 -14.55 6.86
C GLU A 144 -14.53 -13.72 5.65
N HIS A 145 -13.59 -12.99 5.04
CA HIS A 145 -13.83 -12.14 3.87
C HIS A 145 -13.57 -12.86 2.54
N GLY A 146 -13.70 -14.20 2.51
CA GLY A 146 -13.50 -15.00 1.30
C GLY A 146 -14.47 -14.62 0.17
N ALA A 147 -15.74 -14.41 0.49
CA ALA A 147 -16.75 -14.02 -0.50
C ALA A 147 -16.48 -12.60 -1.06
N GLU A 148 -15.97 -11.68 -0.24
CA GLU A 148 -15.56 -10.34 -0.65
C GLU A 148 -14.36 -10.40 -1.60
N LEU A 149 -13.38 -11.27 -1.35
CA LEU A 149 -12.28 -11.52 -2.27
C LEU A 149 -12.79 -12.00 -3.63
N GLU A 150 -13.71 -12.95 -3.65
CA GLU A 150 -14.28 -13.46 -4.91
C GLU A 150 -15.01 -12.36 -5.68
N LYS A 151 -15.91 -11.63 -5.04
CA LYS A 151 -16.60 -10.48 -5.64
C LYS A 151 -15.61 -9.45 -6.20
N TRP A 152 -14.53 -9.19 -5.47
CA TRP A 152 -13.50 -8.24 -5.86
C TRP A 152 -12.71 -8.70 -7.10
N LEU A 153 -12.37 -9.99 -7.16
CA LEU A 153 -11.73 -10.60 -8.33
C LEU A 153 -12.66 -10.58 -9.55
N ASP A 154 -13.93 -10.96 -9.36
CA ASP A 154 -14.92 -11.04 -10.42
C ASP A 154 -15.28 -9.66 -10.99
N ALA A 155 -15.22 -8.60 -10.15
CA ALA A 155 -15.34 -7.21 -10.58
C ALA A 155 -14.11 -6.69 -11.37
N GLY A 156 -13.06 -7.50 -11.52
CA GLY A 156 -11.83 -7.13 -12.22
C GLY A 156 -10.97 -6.11 -11.46
N TYR A 157 -11.24 -5.88 -10.16
CA TYR A 157 -10.50 -4.90 -9.36
C TYR A 157 -9.04 -5.30 -9.11
N ALA A 158 -8.65 -6.53 -9.42
CA ALA A 158 -7.25 -7.00 -9.42
C ALA A 158 -6.37 -6.40 -10.53
N GLY A 159 -6.97 -5.78 -11.55
CA GLY A 159 -6.22 -5.34 -12.73
C GLY A 159 -5.46 -6.51 -13.37
N THR A 160 -4.17 -6.34 -13.61
CA THR A 160 -3.32 -7.34 -14.27
C THR A 160 -2.68 -8.34 -13.31
N MET A 161 -3.02 -8.33 -12.02
CA MET A 161 -2.48 -9.25 -11.00
C MET A 161 -3.08 -10.67 -11.11
N GLY A 162 -2.91 -11.32 -12.27
CA GLY A 162 -3.50 -12.64 -12.54
C GLY A 162 -3.05 -13.77 -11.60
N TYR A 163 -1.99 -13.56 -10.81
CA TYR A 163 -1.59 -14.51 -9.76
C TYR A 163 -2.58 -14.56 -8.58
N LEU A 164 -3.39 -13.52 -8.38
CA LEU A 164 -4.44 -13.51 -7.37
C LEU A 164 -5.55 -14.50 -7.76
N ASP A 165 -5.98 -14.46 -9.02
CA ASP A 165 -7.01 -15.36 -9.54
C ASP A 165 -6.51 -16.82 -9.65
N ARG A 166 -5.28 -17.05 -10.15
CA ARG A 166 -4.68 -18.39 -10.19
C ARG A 166 -4.58 -19.06 -8.82
N GLY A 167 -4.31 -18.27 -7.77
CA GLY A 167 -4.26 -18.75 -6.39
C GLY A 167 -5.55 -18.49 -5.62
N ARG A 168 -6.68 -18.28 -6.28
CA ARG A 168 -7.98 -17.95 -5.64
C ARG A 168 -8.35 -19.02 -4.61
N GLY A 169 -8.40 -20.27 -5.03
CA GLY A 169 -8.84 -21.35 -4.14
C GLY A 169 -7.91 -21.62 -2.95
N ASP A 170 -6.59 -21.45 -3.12
CA ASP A 170 -5.64 -21.58 -2.01
C ASP A 170 -5.79 -20.46 -0.99
N ARG A 171 -6.16 -19.25 -1.43
CA ARG A 171 -6.44 -18.11 -0.54
C ARG A 171 -7.68 -18.32 0.30
N LEU A 172 -8.66 -19.05 -0.22
CA LEU A 172 -9.96 -19.30 0.41
C LEU A 172 -9.93 -20.48 1.39
N ASP A 173 -8.89 -21.31 1.37
CA ASP A 173 -8.81 -22.49 2.21
C ASP A 173 -7.37 -22.81 2.65
N PRO A 174 -6.99 -22.48 3.90
CA PRO A 174 -5.69 -22.84 4.45
C PRO A 174 -5.39 -24.34 4.39
N ALA A 175 -6.40 -25.22 4.40
CA ALA A 175 -6.20 -26.67 4.34
C ALA A 175 -5.65 -27.14 2.98
N ARG A 176 -5.86 -26.37 1.90
CA ARG A 176 -5.23 -26.64 0.59
C ARG A 176 -3.73 -26.37 0.58
N LEU A 177 -3.28 -25.42 1.41
CA LEU A 177 -1.87 -25.06 1.54
C LEU A 177 -1.13 -25.96 2.54
N LEU A 178 -1.84 -26.44 3.55
CA LEU A 178 -1.34 -27.34 4.56
C LEU A 178 -2.46 -28.30 5.00
N PRO A 179 -2.52 -29.54 4.48
CA PRO A 179 -3.52 -30.52 4.91
C PRO A 179 -3.50 -30.72 6.42
N GLY A 180 -4.68 -30.66 7.05
CA GLY A 180 -4.82 -30.75 8.51
C GLY A 180 -4.43 -29.47 9.26
N CYS A 181 -4.32 -28.32 8.58
CA CYS A 181 -4.06 -27.05 9.25
C CYS A 181 -5.12 -26.75 10.32
N ARG A 182 -4.68 -26.32 11.50
CA ARG A 182 -5.54 -26.04 12.66
C ARG A 182 -5.39 -24.61 13.15
N ALA A 183 -4.18 -24.08 13.12
CA ALA A 183 -3.87 -22.77 13.65
C ALA A 183 -3.03 -21.94 12.67
N VAL A 184 -3.17 -20.63 12.79
CA VAL A 184 -2.34 -19.62 12.14
C VAL A 184 -1.61 -18.85 13.23
N VAL A 185 -0.28 -18.81 13.15
CA VAL A 185 0.55 -17.89 13.94
C VAL A 185 0.84 -16.68 13.07
N ALA A 186 0.15 -15.57 13.31
CA ALA A 186 0.32 -14.33 12.57
C ALA A 186 1.30 -13.41 13.31
N VAL A 187 2.25 -12.83 12.59
CA VAL A 187 3.28 -11.95 13.15
C VAL A 187 3.30 -10.60 12.44
N ALA A 188 3.76 -9.58 13.15
CA ALA A 188 3.99 -8.23 12.62
C ALA A 188 5.46 -7.82 12.79
N LEU A 189 6.03 -7.20 11.77
CA LEU A 189 7.34 -6.53 11.83
C LEU A 189 7.19 -5.07 11.37
N SER A 190 7.38 -4.12 12.28
CA SER A 190 7.28 -2.69 12.01
C SER A 190 8.36 -2.23 11.03
N TYR A 191 7.96 -1.37 10.10
CA TYR A 191 8.86 -0.62 9.21
C TYR A 191 8.73 0.89 9.41
N ASN A 192 8.01 1.33 10.45
CA ASN A 192 7.84 2.74 10.73
C ASN A 192 9.19 3.39 11.06
N VAL A 193 9.62 4.36 10.27
CA VAL A 193 10.82 5.12 10.57
C VAL A 193 10.46 6.16 11.62
N GLU A 194 11.22 6.21 12.72
CA GLU A 194 11.07 7.27 13.72
C GLU A 194 11.19 8.63 13.03
N LYS A 195 10.38 9.61 13.44
CA LYS A 195 10.61 11.01 13.04
C LYS A 195 11.85 11.51 13.78
N GLU A 196 13.02 11.02 13.41
CA GLU A 196 14.27 11.64 13.84
C GLU A 196 14.22 13.12 13.40
N ALA A 197 14.68 13.99 14.30
CA ALA A 197 14.77 15.44 14.13
C ALA A 197 15.29 15.82 12.73
N PRO A 198 14.90 16.98 12.15
CA PRO A 198 15.03 17.26 10.72
C PRO A 198 16.41 16.86 10.23
N ALA A 199 16.43 15.88 9.31
CA ALA A 199 17.65 15.35 8.73
C ALA A 199 18.51 16.51 8.21
N LYS A 200 19.57 16.82 8.96
CA LYS A 200 20.66 17.69 8.49
C LYS A 200 21.67 16.92 7.65
N GLU A 201 21.45 15.63 7.44
CA GLU A 201 22.30 14.81 6.59
C GLU A 201 21.70 14.72 5.18
N GLU A 202 22.54 15.00 4.18
CA GLU A 202 22.29 14.84 2.75
C GLU A 202 22.04 13.36 2.42
N GLY A 203 20.83 12.87 2.74
CA GLY A 203 20.50 11.45 2.64
C GLY A 203 19.03 11.09 2.82
N SER A 204 18.15 12.06 3.12
CA SER A 204 16.76 11.77 3.54
C SER A 204 15.70 11.73 2.42
N ASP A 205 16.07 11.93 1.16
CA ASP A 205 15.09 12.10 0.07
C ASP A 205 14.63 10.78 -0.57
N TRP A 206 14.11 9.86 0.24
CA TRP A 206 13.36 8.69 -0.23
C TRP A 206 11.84 8.97 -0.27
N GLN A 207 11.43 10.24 -0.18
CA GLN A 207 10.03 10.64 -0.17
C GLN A 207 9.22 10.14 -1.38
N PRO A 208 9.78 10.06 -2.61
CA PRO A 208 9.07 9.48 -3.75
C PRO A 208 8.70 8.00 -3.59
N VAL A 209 9.32 7.30 -2.64
CA VAL A 209 9.16 5.86 -2.41
C VAL A 209 8.40 5.63 -1.11
N SER A 210 7.39 4.76 -1.16
CA SER A 210 6.64 4.33 0.03
C SER A 210 7.58 3.79 1.11
N ARG A 211 7.28 4.11 2.37
CA ARG A 211 8.07 3.83 3.56
C ARG A 211 8.56 2.39 3.63
N TYR A 212 7.71 1.43 3.27
CA TYR A 212 8.04 0.00 3.38
C TYR A 212 9.16 -0.45 2.44
N ALA A 213 9.39 0.28 1.34
CA ALA A 213 10.28 -0.13 0.25
C ALA A 213 11.65 0.57 0.26
N ARG A 214 11.94 1.34 1.32
CA ARG A 214 13.13 2.19 1.39
C ARG A 214 14.41 1.43 1.76
N GLY A 215 14.29 0.35 2.51
CA GLY A 215 15.41 -0.50 2.92
C GLY A 215 15.51 -1.78 2.11
N ARG A 216 16.07 -2.82 2.74
CA ARG A 216 16.13 -4.18 2.21
C ARG A 216 14.73 -4.73 1.96
N ASP A 217 14.60 -5.58 0.95
CA ASP A 217 13.36 -6.32 0.69
C ASP A 217 12.97 -7.11 1.95
N TYR A 218 11.79 -6.81 2.48
CA TYR A 218 11.27 -7.42 3.69
C TYR A 218 11.12 -8.94 3.57
N HIS A 219 10.97 -9.48 2.35
CA HIS A 219 10.94 -10.92 2.13
C HIS A 219 12.22 -11.62 2.62
N ASP A 220 13.38 -10.98 2.45
CA ASP A 220 14.69 -11.50 2.87
C ASP A 220 14.85 -11.51 4.40
N ILE A 221 14.00 -10.77 5.11
CA ILE A 221 13.99 -10.67 6.58
C ILE A 221 12.91 -11.57 7.18
N MET A 222 11.69 -11.47 6.65
CA MET A 222 10.51 -12.17 7.16
C MET A 222 10.63 -13.68 6.94
N ARG A 223 11.02 -14.13 5.74
CA ARG A 223 10.96 -15.55 5.37
C ARG A 223 11.85 -16.43 6.24
N PRO A 224 13.15 -16.11 6.47
CA PRO A 224 13.98 -16.93 7.36
C PRO A 224 13.42 -17.04 8.78
N ARG A 225 12.94 -15.94 9.35
CA ARG A 225 12.35 -15.91 10.70
C ARG A 225 11.06 -16.73 10.79
N LEU A 226 10.21 -16.68 9.78
CA LEU A 226 8.98 -17.48 9.72
C LEU A 226 9.29 -18.99 9.58
N VAL A 227 10.32 -19.35 8.81
CA VAL A 227 10.77 -20.74 8.68
C VAL A 227 11.28 -21.25 10.03
N GLU A 228 12.10 -20.47 10.72
CA GLU A 228 12.64 -20.80 12.03
C GLU A 228 11.53 -20.91 13.10
N LEU A 229 10.54 -20.01 13.08
CA LEU A 229 9.36 -20.12 13.94
C LEU A 229 8.57 -21.39 13.64
N GLY A 230 8.42 -21.74 12.36
CA GLY A 230 7.78 -22.97 11.94
C GLY A 230 8.52 -24.23 12.40
N GLU A 231 9.86 -24.21 12.37
CA GLU A 231 10.72 -25.27 12.90
C GLU A 231 10.56 -25.44 14.41
N PHE A 232 10.56 -24.32 15.14
CA PHE A 232 10.32 -24.33 16.58
C PHE A 232 8.96 -24.96 16.93
N ILE A 233 7.88 -24.59 16.23
CA ILE A 233 6.55 -25.17 16.45
C ILE A 233 6.57 -26.69 16.25
N ARG A 234 7.21 -27.19 15.19
CA ARG A 234 7.29 -28.63 14.91
C ARG A 234 8.08 -29.37 16.00
N ALA A 235 9.20 -28.81 16.44
CA ALA A 235 10.03 -29.40 17.48
C ALA A 235 9.30 -29.44 18.84
N ALA A 236 8.61 -28.36 19.21
CA ALA A 236 7.95 -28.24 20.51
C ALA A 236 6.63 -29.03 20.60
N ALA A 237 5.89 -29.17 19.49
CA ALA A 237 4.58 -29.82 19.47
C ALA A 237 4.65 -31.35 19.28
N GLY A 238 5.81 -31.89 18.87
CA GLY A 238 6.06 -33.33 18.74
C GLY A 238 5.83 -33.90 17.34
N ALA A 239 5.98 -35.22 17.22
CA ALA A 239 5.96 -35.93 15.95
C ALA A 239 4.62 -35.78 15.21
N GLY A 240 4.68 -35.64 13.88
CA GLY A 240 3.50 -35.51 13.01
C GLY A 240 2.97 -34.07 12.84
N VAL A 241 3.49 -33.10 13.61
CA VAL A 241 3.16 -31.69 13.40
C VAL A 241 3.92 -31.17 12.19
N THR A 242 3.19 -30.49 11.30
CA THR A 242 3.75 -29.80 10.15
C THR A 242 3.39 -28.33 10.18
N SER A 243 4.19 -27.53 9.48
CA SER A 243 4.00 -26.10 9.40
C SER A 243 4.45 -25.55 8.05
N ARG A 244 3.87 -24.43 7.64
CA ARG A 244 4.19 -23.74 6.39
C ARG A 244 4.30 -22.24 6.65
N ALA A 245 5.49 -21.69 6.42
CA ALA A 245 5.72 -20.26 6.43
C ALA A 245 5.14 -19.60 5.16
N ALA A 246 4.48 -18.46 5.34
CA ALA A 246 3.91 -17.65 4.28
C ALA A 246 4.11 -16.15 4.56
N VAL A 247 4.46 -15.44 3.48
CA VAL A 247 4.62 -13.98 3.43
C VAL A 247 4.30 -13.55 2.00
N ASP A 248 3.37 -12.60 1.82
CA ASP A 248 2.98 -11.83 0.62
C ASP A 248 2.89 -12.61 -0.70
N SER A 249 4.03 -13.03 -1.22
CA SER A 249 4.19 -13.99 -2.33
C SER A 249 3.42 -15.32 -2.20
N SER A 250 2.89 -15.65 -1.03
CA SER A 250 2.12 -16.88 -0.80
C SER A 250 0.64 -16.68 -1.13
N ALA A 251 -0.03 -17.72 -1.64
CA ALA A 251 -1.47 -17.66 -1.93
C ALA A 251 -2.32 -17.77 -0.64
N VAL A 252 -2.00 -16.98 0.39
CA VAL A 252 -2.73 -16.89 1.66
C VAL A 252 -3.45 -15.55 1.73
N LEU A 253 -4.68 -15.51 2.25
CA LEU A 253 -5.37 -14.26 2.56
C LEU A 253 -4.89 -13.69 3.91
N GLU A 254 -3.63 -13.29 3.97
CA GLU A 254 -2.88 -13.04 5.21
C GLU A 254 -3.52 -11.99 6.12
N ARG A 255 -4.03 -10.90 5.54
CA ARG A 255 -4.69 -9.84 6.32
C ARG A 255 -5.93 -10.35 7.05
N ASP A 256 -6.74 -11.18 6.39
CA ASP A 256 -7.94 -11.77 6.98
C ASP A 256 -7.57 -12.70 8.14
N LEU A 257 -6.67 -13.66 7.89
CA LEU A 257 -6.24 -14.62 8.91
C LEU A 257 -5.55 -13.92 10.09
N ALA A 258 -4.76 -12.87 9.84
CA ALA A 258 -4.13 -12.08 10.90
C ALA A 258 -5.14 -11.28 11.73
N ALA A 259 -6.16 -10.69 11.11
CA ALA A 259 -7.25 -10.04 11.84
C ALA A 259 -8.03 -11.04 12.69
N ARG A 260 -8.31 -12.21 12.11
CA ARG A 260 -8.98 -13.32 12.78
C ARG A 260 -8.18 -13.90 13.95
N ALA A 261 -6.86 -13.93 13.84
CA ALA A 261 -5.95 -14.29 14.92
C ALA A 261 -5.84 -13.24 16.02
N GLY A 262 -6.44 -12.06 15.87
CA GLY A 262 -6.35 -10.99 16.87
C GLY A 262 -5.07 -10.15 16.78
N LEU A 263 -4.30 -10.26 15.69
CA LEU A 263 -3.14 -9.41 15.46
C LEU A 263 -3.56 -7.93 15.35
N GLY A 264 -4.71 -7.68 14.71
CA GLY A 264 -5.28 -6.35 14.49
C GLY A 264 -6.72 -6.40 13.98
N TRP A 265 -7.19 -5.30 13.38
CA TRP A 265 -8.46 -5.24 12.64
C TRP A 265 -8.24 -4.65 11.24
N ILE A 266 -9.08 -5.00 10.27
CA ILE A 266 -8.99 -4.43 8.91
C ILE A 266 -9.59 -3.02 8.92
N GLY A 267 -8.82 -2.04 8.46
CA GLY A 267 -9.30 -0.67 8.30
C GLY A 267 -10.08 -0.46 7.01
N LYS A 268 -10.83 0.65 6.92
CA LYS A 268 -11.52 1.07 5.68
C LYS A 268 -10.59 1.26 4.49
N ASN A 269 -9.29 1.48 4.75
CA ASN A 269 -8.24 1.53 3.73
C ASN A 269 -7.69 0.16 3.31
N THR A 270 -8.30 -0.95 3.76
CA THR A 270 -7.92 -2.35 3.49
C THR A 270 -6.60 -2.84 4.11
N ASN A 271 -5.92 -2.01 4.90
CA ASN A 271 -4.75 -2.43 5.68
C ASN A 271 -5.16 -3.02 7.02
N LEU A 272 -4.31 -3.90 7.57
CA LEU A 272 -4.44 -4.34 8.96
C LEU A 272 -3.92 -3.23 9.88
N LEU A 273 -4.67 -2.94 10.94
CA LEU A 273 -4.38 -1.91 11.92
C LEU A 273 -4.18 -2.54 13.29
N THR A 274 -3.21 -2.03 14.04
CA THR A 274 -3.01 -2.35 15.44
C THR A 274 -2.96 -1.08 16.28
N PRO A 275 -3.26 -1.13 17.59
CA PRO A 275 -3.19 0.06 18.43
C PRO A 275 -1.76 0.60 18.60
N SER A 276 -0.75 -0.26 18.59
CA SER A 276 0.65 0.09 18.86
C SER A 276 1.44 0.42 17.60
N LEU A 277 1.27 -0.35 16.51
CA LEU A 277 2.05 -0.20 15.27
C LEU A 277 1.33 0.62 14.19
N GLY A 278 0.08 1.00 14.41
CA GLY A 278 -0.76 1.57 13.35
C GLY A 278 -0.92 0.56 12.20
N SER A 279 -0.59 0.94 10.96
CA SER A 279 -0.52 0.05 9.78
C SER A 279 0.91 -0.12 9.22
N TYR A 280 1.93 0.49 9.84
CA TYR A 280 3.30 0.48 9.31
C TYR A 280 4.08 -0.79 9.69
N PHE A 281 3.55 -1.95 9.34
CA PHE A 281 4.19 -3.24 9.58
C PHE A 281 3.94 -4.25 8.46
N PHE A 282 4.87 -5.18 8.29
CA PHE A 282 4.71 -6.35 7.43
C PHE A 282 3.97 -7.45 8.17
N ILE A 283 3.17 -8.23 7.44
CA ILE A 283 2.48 -9.41 7.96
C ILE A 283 3.22 -10.64 7.49
N GLY A 284 3.41 -11.59 8.40
CA GLY A 284 3.81 -12.95 8.07
C GLY A 284 2.91 -13.93 8.79
N VAL A 285 2.74 -15.12 8.23
CA VAL A 285 1.97 -16.18 8.87
C VAL A 285 2.70 -17.51 8.83
N VAL A 286 2.56 -18.29 9.90
CA VAL A 286 2.90 -19.72 9.92
C VAL A 286 1.61 -20.50 10.07
N LEU A 287 1.23 -21.23 9.02
CA LEU A 287 0.18 -22.23 9.07
C LEU A 287 0.71 -23.46 9.81
N THR A 288 -0.07 -24.06 10.71
CA THR A 288 0.36 -25.26 11.43
C THR A 288 -0.78 -26.23 11.75
N THR A 289 -0.44 -27.51 11.78
CA THR A 289 -1.32 -28.59 12.26
C THR A 289 -1.28 -28.77 13.79
N ALA A 290 -0.47 -27.97 14.50
CA ALA A 290 -0.43 -27.97 15.96
C ALA A 290 -1.75 -27.47 16.57
N ALA A 291 -2.12 -28.03 17.72
CA ALA A 291 -3.18 -27.48 18.56
C ALA A 291 -2.62 -26.32 19.39
N LEU A 292 -3.05 -25.10 19.13
CA LEU A 292 -2.62 -23.92 19.87
C LEU A 292 -3.84 -23.18 20.44
N ALA A 293 -3.70 -22.61 21.63
CA ALA A 293 -4.72 -21.71 22.17
C ALA A 293 -4.76 -20.40 21.37
N PHE A 294 -5.97 -19.93 21.07
CA PHE A 294 -6.18 -18.75 20.24
C PHE A 294 -6.29 -17.46 21.06
N ASP A 295 -5.87 -16.37 20.45
CA ASP A 295 -6.07 -15.01 20.94
C ASP A 295 -7.48 -14.48 20.61
N HIS A 296 -7.88 -13.45 21.34
CA HIS A 296 -9.13 -12.76 21.07
C HIS A 296 -8.99 -11.77 19.91
N ARG A 297 -9.98 -11.78 19.03
CA ARG A 297 -10.11 -10.79 17.95
C ARG A 297 -10.18 -9.37 18.48
N GLN A 298 -9.58 -8.45 17.75
CA GLN A 298 -9.70 -7.03 18.01
C GLN A 298 -10.97 -6.49 17.33
N PRO A 299 -11.76 -5.64 18.00
CA PRO A 299 -12.90 -4.99 17.36
C PRO A 299 -12.43 -3.99 16.30
N ASP A 300 -13.27 -3.74 15.30
CA ASP A 300 -13.06 -2.62 14.37
C ASP A 300 -13.09 -1.29 15.14
N ARG A 301 -12.10 -0.42 14.87
CA ARG A 301 -11.97 0.90 15.50
C ARG A 301 -11.91 2.06 14.51
N CYS A 302 -12.35 1.87 13.26
CA CYS A 302 -12.49 2.94 12.28
C CYS A 302 -13.70 3.85 12.60
N GLY A 303 -14.80 3.30 13.11
CA GLY A 303 -16.01 4.05 13.42
C GLY A 303 -16.51 4.86 12.22
N THR A 304 -16.85 6.14 12.42
CA THR A 304 -17.32 7.05 11.36
C THR A 304 -16.20 7.68 10.54
N CYS A 305 -14.93 7.42 10.84
CA CYS A 305 -13.79 8.03 10.13
C CYS A 305 -13.80 7.66 8.63
N THR A 306 -13.53 8.64 7.76
CA THR A 306 -13.41 8.48 6.30
C THR A 306 -12.10 9.03 5.75
N ALA A 307 -11.16 9.46 6.61
CA ALA A 307 -9.95 10.21 6.21
C ALA A 307 -9.16 9.55 5.06
N CYS A 308 -9.01 8.23 5.07
CA CYS A 308 -8.30 7.49 4.02
C CYS A 308 -9.05 7.43 2.68
N LEU A 309 -10.38 7.39 2.73
CA LEU A 309 -11.24 7.39 1.55
C LEU A 309 -11.21 8.77 0.90
N ASP A 310 -11.32 9.82 1.72
CA ASP A 310 -11.36 11.22 1.29
C ASP A 310 -10.01 11.68 0.72
N ALA A 311 -8.90 11.22 1.32
CA ALA A 311 -7.56 11.65 0.91
C ALA A 311 -6.99 10.90 -0.30
N CYS A 312 -7.62 9.80 -0.75
CA CYS A 312 -7.09 8.98 -1.83
C CYS A 312 -7.04 9.76 -3.16
N PRO A 313 -5.85 10.09 -3.72
CA PRO A 313 -5.75 11.07 -4.82
C PRO A 313 -6.47 10.61 -6.10
N THR A 314 -6.49 9.31 -6.33
CA THR A 314 -7.11 8.69 -7.51
C THR A 314 -8.51 8.16 -7.24
N ARG A 315 -9.05 8.35 -6.03
CA ARG A 315 -10.34 7.78 -5.60
C ARG A 315 -10.40 6.27 -5.90
N ALA A 316 -9.36 5.55 -5.46
CA ALA A 316 -9.26 4.11 -5.66
C ALA A 316 -10.21 3.32 -4.75
N PHE A 317 -10.62 3.89 -3.61
CA PHE A 317 -11.66 3.30 -2.79
C PHE A 317 -13.04 3.59 -3.40
N VAL A 318 -13.72 2.54 -3.85
CA VAL A 318 -15.11 2.63 -4.35
C VAL A 318 -16.13 2.59 -3.20
N GLY A 319 -15.67 2.22 -2.01
CA GLY A 319 -16.40 2.24 -0.75
C GLY A 319 -15.47 1.91 0.42
N PRO A 320 -15.94 2.00 1.68
CA PRO A 320 -15.16 1.50 2.81
C PRO A 320 -14.84 0.01 2.59
N TYR A 321 -13.59 -0.38 2.84
CA TYR A 321 -13.10 -1.76 2.69
C TYR A 321 -13.03 -2.29 1.25
N VAL A 322 -13.35 -1.48 0.22
CA VAL A 322 -13.33 -1.91 -1.18
C VAL A 322 -12.44 -1.00 -2.01
N LEU A 323 -11.31 -1.54 -2.47
CA LEU A 323 -10.28 -0.83 -3.25
C LEU A 323 -10.24 -1.33 -4.69
N ASP A 324 -10.50 -0.50 -5.69
CA ASP A 324 -10.18 -0.82 -7.08
C ASP A 324 -8.67 -0.65 -7.31
N ALA A 325 -7.92 -1.76 -7.40
CA ALA A 325 -6.47 -1.68 -7.53
C ALA A 325 -6.05 -1.00 -8.82
N ARG A 326 -6.85 -1.08 -9.90
CA ARG A 326 -6.55 -0.43 -11.19
C ARG A 326 -6.38 1.09 -11.06
N ARG A 327 -6.95 1.69 -10.01
CA ARG A 327 -6.83 3.11 -9.68
C ARG A 327 -5.83 3.39 -8.56
N CYS A 328 -5.43 2.38 -7.79
CA CYS A 328 -4.53 2.54 -6.67
C CYS A 328 -3.11 2.87 -7.15
N ILE A 329 -2.54 3.98 -6.67
CA ILE A 329 -1.17 4.40 -7.02
C ILE A 329 -0.15 3.31 -6.70
N SER A 330 -0.35 2.57 -5.61
CA SER A 330 0.54 1.45 -5.26
C SER A 330 0.55 0.36 -6.33
N TYR A 331 -0.63 -0.09 -6.80
CA TYR A 331 -0.71 -1.03 -7.91
C TYR A 331 -0.14 -0.45 -9.21
N LEU A 332 -0.50 0.80 -9.54
CA LEU A 332 -0.04 1.45 -10.78
C LEU A 332 1.48 1.54 -10.85
N THR A 333 2.13 1.85 -9.74
CA THR A 333 3.59 2.04 -9.68
C THR A 333 4.38 0.74 -9.48
N ILE A 334 3.76 -0.32 -8.95
CA ILE A 334 4.45 -1.58 -8.61
C ILE A 334 4.11 -2.73 -9.56
N GLU A 335 2.82 -2.95 -9.83
CA GLU A 335 2.28 -4.16 -10.46
C GLU A 335 1.84 -3.94 -11.91
N HIS A 336 1.32 -2.75 -12.23
CA HIS A 336 0.86 -2.44 -13.58
C HIS A 336 2.01 -2.41 -14.59
N ARG A 337 1.79 -3.03 -15.75
CA ARG A 337 2.73 -3.04 -16.88
C ARG A 337 2.06 -2.36 -18.06
N GLY A 338 2.76 -1.41 -18.68
CA GLY A 338 2.22 -0.56 -19.75
C GLY A 338 1.79 0.83 -19.28
N ASP A 339 0.97 1.48 -20.09
CA ASP A 339 0.61 2.89 -19.90
C ASP A 339 -0.31 3.10 -18.70
N ILE A 340 -0.03 4.15 -17.92
CA ILE A 340 -0.96 4.63 -16.89
C ILE A 340 -1.97 5.55 -17.59
N PRO A 341 -3.28 5.36 -17.40
CA PRO A 341 -4.30 6.22 -17.98
C PRO A 341 -4.04 7.70 -17.66
N GLY A 342 -4.15 8.57 -18.66
CA GLY A 342 -3.77 9.98 -18.55
C GLY A 342 -4.51 10.71 -17.42
N GLU A 343 -5.76 10.34 -17.15
CA GLU A 343 -6.57 10.89 -16.05
C GLU A 343 -6.08 10.49 -14.65
N LEU A 344 -5.20 9.50 -14.54
CA LEU A 344 -4.59 9.06 -13.28
C LEU A 344 -3.17 9.61 -13.11
N CYS A 345 -2.49 10.02 -14.18
CA CYS A 345 -1.10 10.49 -14.13
C CYS A 345 -0.91 11.67 -13.16
N ASP A 346 -1.82 12.64 -13.17
CA ASP A 346 -1.77 13.77 -12.22
C ASP A 346 -1.95 13.30 -10.76
N GLY A 347 -2.83 12.32 -10.56
CA GLY A 347 -3.13 11.75 -9.24
C GLY A 347 -1.98 10.95 -8.63
N LEU A 348 -1.01 10.48 -9.43
CA LEU A 348 0.21 9.87 -8.90
C LEU A 348 1.01 10.85 -8.03
N GLY A 349 0.92 12.16 -8.28
CA GLY A 349 1.68 13.17 -7.56
C GLY A 349 3.17 12.88 -7.63
N GLU A 350 3.79 12.71 -6.46
CA GLU A 350 5.24 12.49 -6.32
C GLU A 350 5.63 11.02 -6.11
N TRP A 351 4.68 10.09 -6.19
CA TRP A 351 4.91 8.69 -5.87
C TRP A 351 5.56 7.93 -7.03
N LEU A 352 6.85 7.63 -6.90
CA LEU A 352 7.65 6.83 -7.82
C LEU A 352 7.40 5.33 -7.63
N PHE A 353 7.24 4.86 -6.39
CA PHE A 353 7.04 3.45 -6.04
C PHE A 353 6.19 3.32 -4.77
N GLY A 354 5.03 2.65 -4.88
CA GLY A 354 4.08 2.53 -3.78
C GLY A 354 3.34 3.84 -3.49
N CYS A 355 2.50 3.86 -2.46
CA CYS A 355 1.82 5.07 -2.00
C CYS A 355 1.38 4.90 -0.54
N ASP A 356 1.69 5.89 0.31
CA ASP A 356 1.34 5.85 1.73
C ASP A 356 0.18 6.77 2.13
N VAL A 357 -0.43 7.51 1.19
CA VAL A 357 -1.43 8.55 1.53
C VAL A 357 -2.55 8.02 2.44
N CYS A 358 -3.12 6.85 2.13
CA CYS A 358 -4.20 6.26 2.93
C CYS A 358 -3.76 5.78 4.32
N GLN A 359 -2.45 5.58 4.52
CA GLN A 359 -1.83 5.26 5.80
C GLN A 359 -1.46 6.54 6.54
N ASP A 360 -0.83 7.51 5.88
CA ASP A 360 -0.34 8.76 6.46
C ASP A 360 -1.47 9.59 7.09
N VAL A 361 -2.66 9.58 6.49
CA VAL A 361 -3.84 10.26 7.04
C VAL A 361 -4.58 9.45 8.10
N CYS A 362 -4.25 8.16 8.27
CA CYS A 362 -4.91 7.30 9.25
C CYS A 362 -4.56 7.74 10.68
N PRO A 363 -5.56 8.06 11.54
CA PRO A 363 -5.28 8.52 12.91
C PRO A 363 -4.47 7.52 13.75
N TRP A 364 -4.59 6.22 13.46
CA TRP A 364 -3.88 5.14 14.15
C TRP A 364 -2.36 5.15 13.89
N ASN A 365 -1.90 5.83 12.84
CA ASN A 365 -0.47 5.95 12.52
C ASN A 365 0.22 7.12 13.25
N ARG A 366 -0.52 8.00 13.93
CA ARG A 366 0.05 9.18 14.61
C ARG A 366 1.05 8.82 15.70
N LYS A 367 0.82 7.69 16.38
CA LYS A 367 1.64 7.19 17.50
C LYS A 367 2.16 5.78 17.23
N ALA A 368 2.27 5.39 15.96
CA ALA A 368 2.84 4.11 15.59
C ALA A 368 4.27 4.02 16.16
N GLU A 369 4.58 2.92 16.83
CA GLU A 369 5.90 2.66 17.39
C GLU A 369 6.95 2.57 16.25
N PRO A 370 8.17 3.06 16.48
CA PRO A 370 9.24 2.99 15.48
C PRO A 370 9.73 1.55 15.29
N ALA A 371 10.22 1.26 14.09
CA ALA A 371 10.82 0.00 13.73
C ALA A 371 12.18 -0.20 14.41
N ARG A 372 12.39 -1.42 14.89
CA ARG A 372 13.66 -1.84 15.52
C ARG A 372 14.64 -2.45 14.52
N GLU A 373 14.15 -2.92 13.37
CA GLU A 373 14.95 -3.61 12.35
C GLU A 373 15.79 -2.62 11.52
N PRO A 374 17.14 -2.63 11.67
CA PRO A 374 18.00 -1.69 10.94
C PRO A 374 18.01 -1.94 9.43
N ALA A 375 17.84 -3.18 8.98
CA ALA A 375 17.87 -3.51 7.55
C ALA A 375 16.70 -2.90 6.76
N LEU A 376 15.63 -2.47 7.43
CA LEU A 376 14.49 -1.80 6.82
C LEU A 376 14.69 -0.28 6.67
N ARG A 377 15.76 0.28 7.24
CA ARG A 377 16.09 1.70 7.07
C ARG A 377 16.67 1.96 5.67
N PRO A 378 16.38 3.12 5.06
CA PRO A 378 17.04 3.51 3.81
C PRO A 378 18.55 3.57 3.97
N ALA A 379 19.26 3.07 2.97
CA ALA A 379 20.70 3.25 2.84
C ALA A 379 20.98 4.40 1.85
N GLY A 380 21.64 5.46 2.33
CA GLY A 380 22.02 6.62 1.52
C GLY A 380 20.84 7.40 0.93
N SER A 381 21.14 8.36 0.05
CA SER A 381 20.13 9.13 -0.69
C SER A 381 19.58 8.33 -1.87
N PHE A 382 18.30 8.54 -2.22
CA PHE A 382 17.74 8.01 -3.46
C PHE A 382 18.39 8.65 -4.70
N GLY A 383 18.81 9.91 -4.58
CA GLY A 383 19.37 10.70 -5.67
C GLY A 383 18.32 11.31 -6.60
N PRO A 384 18.76 12.12 -7.58
CA PRO A 384 17.86 12.84 -8.48
C PRO A 384 17.13 11.88 -9.44
N LEU A 385 15.83 12.09 -9.64
CA LEU A 385 14.97 11.18 -10.43
C LEU A 385 15.36 11.12 -11.90
N GLU A 386 15.87 12.20 -12.49
CA GLU A 386 16.29 12.22 -13.89
C GLU A 386 17.53 11.35 -14.17
N SER A 387 18.34 11.05 -13.15
CA SER A 387 19.46 10.10 -13.28
C SER A 387 18.97 8.67 -13.52
N LEU A 388 17.71 8.35 -13.22
CA LEU A 388 17.15 7.02 -13.47
C LEU A 388 17.13 6.68 -14.97
N PHE A 389 17.01 7.68 -15.85
CA PHE A 389 16.99 7.48 -17.30
C PHE A 389 18.34 7.05 -17.87
N GLU A 390 19.43 7.13 -17.08
CA GLU A 390 20.76 6.62 -17.46
C GLU A 390 20.91 5.13 -17.17
N LEU A 391 20.00 4.54 -16.38
CA LEU A 391 20.07 3.13 -16.02
C LEU A 391 19.66 2.27 -17.21
N ASP A 392 20.57 1.43 -17.69
CA ASP A 392 20.23 0.25 -18.49
C ASP A 392 19.68 -0.89 -17.60
N ARG A 393 19.43 -2.06 -18.18
CA ARG A 393 18.87 -3.21 -17.46
C ARG A 393 19.81 -3.74 -16.37
N ASP A 394 21.13 -3.72 -16.61
CA ASP A 394 22.10 -4.30 -15.69
C ASP A 394 22.48 -3.31 -14.58
N ALA A 395 22.60 -2.03 -14.89
CA ALA A 395 22.73 -0.95 -13.92
C ALA A 395 21.50 -0.87 -12.99
N PHE A 396 20.28 -1.00 -13.55
CA PHE A 396 19.06 -1.09 -12.74
C PHE A 396 19.10 -2.27 -11.77
N ARG A 397 19.46 -3.48 -12.26
CA ARG A 397 19.58 -4.67 -11.42
C ARG A 397 20.63 -4.47 -10.33
N ALA A 398 21.80 -3.95 -10.68
CA ALA A 398 22.88 -3.71 -9.72
C ALA A 398 22.45 -2.73 -8.61
N ARG A 399 21.75 -1.65 -8.98
CA ARG A 399 21.30 -0.60 -8.05
C ARG A 399 20.18 -1.04 -7.11
N PHE A 400 19.20 -1.79 -7.60
CA PHE A 400 17.99 -2.14 -6.84
C PHE A 400 17.89 -3.60 -6.42
N ARG A 401 18.95 -4.39 -6.60
CA ARG A 401 19.01 -5.78 -6.11
C ARG A 401 18.85 -5.81 -4.60
N GLY A 402 18.00 -6.71 -4.11
CA GLY A 402 17.73 -6.87 -2.68
C GLY A 402 16.82 -5.79 -2.09
N THR A 403 16.16 -4.98 -2.94
CA THR A 403 15.11 -4.05 -2.52
C THR A 403 13.80 -4.36 -3.24
N ALA A 404 12.69 -3.92 -2.66
CA ALA A 404 11.36 -4.11 -3.24
C ALA A 404 11.20 -3.41 -4.62
N LEU A 405 12.03 -2.40 -4.93
CA LEU A 405 12.00 -1.66 -6.20
C LEU A 405 12.28 -2.56 -7.41
N SER A 406 12.96 -3.68 -7.22
CA SER A 406 13.17 -4.72 -8.25
C SER A 406 11.84 -5.27 -8.81
N ARG A 407 10.72 -5.13 -8.09
CA ARG A 407 9.39 -5.58 -8.52
C ARG A 407 8.88 -4.81 -9.74
N THR A 408 9.06 -3.49 -9.76
CA THR A 408 8.55 -2.60 -10.82
C THR A 408 9.26 -2.79 -12.17
N LYS A 409 10.49 -3.33 -12.14
CA LYS A 409 11.41 -3.39 -13.30
C LYS A 409 11.83 -2.00 -13.79
N ARG A 410 12.88 -1.97 -14.63
CA ARG A 410 13.42 -0.74 -15.22
C ARG A 410 12.33 0.10 -15.88
N ALA A 411 11.61 -0.48 -16.84
CA ALA A 411 10.60 0.22 -17.62
C ALA A 411 9.52 0.87 -16.74
N GLY A 412 8.98 0.12 -15.77
CA GLY A 412 7.99 0.67 -14.84
C GLY A 412 8.54 1.82 -14.01
N LEU A 413 9.80 1.75 -13.57
CA LEU A 413 10.40 2.79 -12.74
C LEU A 413 10.64 4.06 -13.56
N LEU A 414 11.11 3.94 -14.81
CA LEU A 414 11.34 5.08 -15.69
C LEU A 414 10.02 5.74 -16.12
N ARG A 415 9.00 4.93 -16.42
CA ARG A 415 7.63 5.41 -16.68
C ARG A 415 7.12 6.23 -15.50
N ASN A 416 7.26 5.72 -14.27
CA ASN A 416 6.83 6.44 -13.07
C ASN A 416 7.66 7.73 -12.87
N ALA A 417 8.98 7.67 -13.09
CA ALA A 417 9.86 8.83 -12.96
C ALA A 417 9.48 9.95 -13.92
N ALA A 418 9.14 9.63 -15.17
CA ALA A 418 8.68 10.62 -16.15
C ALA A 418 7.43 11.36 -15.66
N ILE A 419 6.45 10.60 -15.15
CA ILE A 419 5.19 11.16 -14.63
C ILE A 419 5.46 12.06 -13.41
N VAL A 420 6.25 11.57 -12.45
CA VAL A 420 6.58 12.32 -11.22
C VAL A 420 7.34 13.62 -11.53
N LEU A 421 8.33 13.58 -12.42
CA LEU A 421 9.10 14.76 -12.81
C LEU A 421 8.21 15.84 -13.46
N ALA A 422 7.25 15.43 -14.28
CA ALA A 422 6.28 16.36 -14.87
C ALA A 422 5.26 16.88 -13.86
N ASN A 423 4.78 16.05 -12.92
CA ASN A 423 3.91 16.48 -11.82
C ASN A 423 4.59 17.49 -10.90
N ARG A 424 5.90 17.37 -10.70
CA ARG A 424 6.73 18.33 -9.95
C ARG A 424 7.09 19.58 -10.73
N GLY A 425 6.82 19.63 -12.04
CA GLY A 425 7.18 20.76 -12.89
C GLY A 425 8.69 20.91 -13.11
N GLU A 426 9.46 19.83 -13.03
CA GLU A 426 10.92 19.87 -13.05
C GLU A 426 11.49 20.09 -14.46
N GLN A 427 11.63 21.36 -14.87
CA GLN A 427 12.16 21.75 -16.18
C GLN A 427 13.56 21.19 -16.49
N ARG A 428 14.39 20.96 -15.46
CA ARG A 428 15.72 20.34 -15.61
C ARG A 428 15.66 18.92 -16.19
N ALA A 429 14.52 18.23 -16.06
CA ALA A 429 14.33 16.88 -16.57
C ALA A 429 14.06 16.81 -18.08
N VAL A 430 13.74 17.93 -18.75
CA VAL A 430 13.37 17.94 -20.18
C VAL A 430 14.39 17.19 -21.03
N GLY A 431 15.69 17.43 -20.83
CA GLY A 431 16.73 16.73 -21.60
C GLY A 431 16.75 15.20 -21.40
N ALA A 432 16.50 14.71 -20.18
CA ALA A 432 16.41 13.28 -19.91
C ALA A 432 15.13 12.67 -20.52
N LEU A 433 14.00 13.39 -20.41
CA LEU A 433 12.72 12.98 -20.98
C LEU A 433 12.76 12.94 -22.52
N SER A 434 13.39 13.91 -23.17
CA SER A 434 13.57 13.90 -24.63
C SER A 434 14.37 12.69 -25.10
N ARG A 435 15.41 12.28 -24.37
CA ARG A 435 16.14 11.04 -24.68
C ARG A 435 15.27 9.80 -24.46
N ALA A 436 14.41 9.80 -23.43
CA ALA A 436 13.51 8.69 -23.13
C ALA A 436 12.43 8.44 -24.21
N LEU A 437 12.18 9.40 -25.11
CA LEU A 437 11.36 9.17 -26.31
C LEU A 437 11.94 8.10 -27.23
N GLY A 438 13.25 7.81 -27.14
CA GLY A 438 13.92 6.74 -27.88
C GLY A 438 14.08 5.43 -27.12
N ASP A 439 13.49 5.27 -25.92
CA ASP A 439 13.63 4.04 -25.13
C ASP A 439 13.02 2.82 -25.85
N GLU A 440 13.56 1.62 -25.62
CA GLU A 440 13.04 0.37 -26.17
C GLU A 440 11.60 0.08 -25.73
N ASP A 441 11.23 0.48 -24.51
CA ASP A 441 9.92 0.20 -23.93
C ASP A 441 8.90 1.29 -24.32
N ALA A 442 7.77 0.85 -24.89
CA ALA A 442 6.71 1.76 -25.34
C ALA A 442 6.10 2.59 -24.20
N GLY A 443 5.96 2.00 -23.00
CA GLY A 443 5.40 2.70 -21.85
C GLY A 443 6.30 3.80 -21.32
N VAL A 444 7.63 3.61 -21.44
CA VAL A 444 8.59 4.67 -21.13
C VAL A 444 8.47 5.82 -22.14
N ARG A 445 8.41 5.51 -23.45
CA ARG A 445 8.24 6.53 -24.50
C ARG A 445 6.95 7.32 -24.34
N HIS A 446 5.82 6.65 -24.10
CA HIS A 446 4.53 7.30 -23.91
C HIS A 446 4.51 8.20 -22.67
N ALA A 447 5.06 7.73 -21.55
CA ALA A 447 5.16 8.56 -20.34
C ALA A 447 6.08 9.77 -20.52
N ALA A 448 7.19 9.62 -21.25
CA ALA A 448 8.08 10.72 -21.58
C ALA A 448 7.39 11.77 -22.47
N ALA A 449 6.65 11.34 -23.50
CA ALA A 449 5.88 12.24 -24.35
C ALA A 449 4.81 13.02 -23.56
N TRP A 450 4.06 12.33 -22.70
CA TRP A 450 3.09 12.96 -21.80
C TRP A 450 3.77 13.98 -20.86
N ALA A 451 4.90 13.61 -20.29
CA ALA A 451 5.67 14.45 -19.37
C ALA A 451 6.17 15.73 -20.05
N LEU A 452 6.73 15.62 -21.25
CA LEU A 452 7.19 16.77 -22.04
C LEU A 452 6.02 17.70 -22.40
N ALA A 453 4.89 17.14 -22.85
CA ALA A 453 3.69 17.93 -23.15
C ALA A 453 3.20 18.71 -21.91
N LYS A 454 3.14 18.05 -20.74
CA LYS A 454 2.75 18.68 -19.48
C LYS A 454 3.73 19.79 -19.03
N LEU A 455 5.03 19.61 -19.29
CA LEU A 455 6.05 20.62 -18.98
C LEU A 455 6.08 21.79 -19.99
N GLY A 456 5.29 21.76 -21.06
CA GLY A 456 5.31 22.76 -22.12
C GLY A 456 6.52 22.62 -23.05
N ALA A 457 7.16 21.45 -23.06
CA ALA A 457 8.31 21.10 -23.88
C ALA A 457 7.97 20.07 -24.98
N GLY A 458 6.69 19.71 -25.13
CA GLY A 458 6.19 18.97 -26.30
C GLY A 458 6.15 19.89 -27.51
N ASP A 459 6.72 19.43 -28.62
CA ASP A 459 7.05 20.22 -29.81
C ASP A 459 6.13 21.39 -30.17
N ALA A 460 6.75 22.57 -30.24
CA ALA A 460 6.38 23.66 -31.14
C ALA A 460 6.80 23.39 -32.59
N THR A 461 7.29 22.19 -32.92
CA THR A 461 7.79 21.81 -34.24
C THR A 461 7.65 20.31 -34.52
N ALA A 462 6.45 19.89 -34.94
CA ALA A 462 6.26 18.67 -35.73
C ALA A 462 5.10 18.90 -36.72
N CYS A 463 5.42 19.55 -37.84
CA CYS A 463 4.68 19.57 -39.10
C CYS A 463 5.59 18.95 -40.17
#